data_AF-A0A936JN56-F1
#
_entry.id   AF-A0A936JN56-F1
#
_cell.length_a   1.000
_cell.length_b   1.000
_cell.length_c   1.000
_cell.angle_alpha   90.00
_cell.angle_beta   90.00
_cell.angle_gamma   90.00
#
_symmetry.space_group_name_H-M   'P 1'
#
loop_
_entity.id
_entity.type
_entity.pdbx_description
1 polymer ?
#
loop_
_entity_poly.entity_id
_entity_poly.type
_entity_poly.pdbx_seq_one_letter_code
_entity_poly.pdbx_strand_id
1 'polypeptide(L)'
;MKYYRLLFALICTIAFGLSACSPVEPEPEATLMTISDLKTSAGYAWFKGEVETYTPSATRVQEISDAFKANRQQVYLFVNPSCGCNGTKQTFPHAIKVLQSAGVPDSMITIYSMRSSQVKHPLMTRFSLRGLPSIFVTKNESTVYVMQSLNEKLYGNLPTQPDTEAGSRLVEDMLQEGFTK
;
A
#
# COMPACT_ATOMS: atom_id res chain seq x y z
N MET A 1 16.40 21.16 64.33
CA MET A 1 17.21 21.14 63.08
C MET A 1 17.59 19.73 62.56
N LYS A 2 17.77 18.71 63.41
CA LYS A 2 18.14 17.33 62.98
C LYS A 2 17.03 16.61 62.19
N TYR A 3 15.76 16.82 62.55
CA TYR A 3 14.62 16.17 61.90
C TYR A 3 14.31 16.69 60.49
N TYR A 4 14.57 17.98 60.21
CA TYR A 4 14.39 18.55 58.87
C TYR A 4 15.39 18.00 57.84
N ARG A 5 16.61 17.63 58.26
CA ARG A 5 17.62 17.02 57.38
C ARG A 5 17.24 15.58 56.99
N LEU A 6 16.60 14.84 57.90
CA LEU A 6 16.07 13.50 57.64
C LEU A 6 14.81 13.54 56.77
N LEU A 7 13.93 14.52 56.99
CA LEU A 7 12.72 14.70 56.18
C LEU A 7 13.05 15.07 54.72
N PHE A 8 14.07 15.93 54.51
CA PHE A 8 14.51 16.33 53.18
C PHE A 8 15.17 15.18 52.41
N ALA A 9 15.95 14.34 53.08
CA ALA A 9 16.56 13.15 52.48
C ALA A 9 15.52 12.10 52.05
N LEU A 10 14.43 11.95 52.80
CA LEU A 10 13.32 11.04 52.47
C LEU A 10 12.49 11.54 51.27
N ILE A 11 12.35 12.86 51.11
CA ILE A 11 11.62 13.46 49.98
C ILE A 11 12.43 13.32 48.68
N CYS A 12 13.75 13.45 48.74
CA CYS A 12 14.61 13.28 47.55
C CYS A 12 14.69 11.84 47.04
N THR A 13 14.60 10.82 47.90
CA THR A 13 14.58 9.42 47.47
C THR A 13 13.26 8.98 46.84
N ILE A 14 12.14 9.60 47.23
CA ILE A 14 10.83 9.36 46.60
C ILE A 14 10.73 10.02 45.22
N ALA A 15 11.41 11.16 45.01
CA ALA A 15 11.40 11.88 43.74
C ALA A 15 12.19 11.18 42.61
N PHE A 16 13.15 10.31 42.93
CA PHE A 16 13.95 9.57 41.94
C PHE A 16 13.33 8.23 41.48
N GLY A 17 12.25 7.76 42.12
CA GLY A 17 11.63 6.47 41.81
C GLY A 17 10.59 6.49 40.69
N LEU A 18 10.26 7.65 40.12
CA LEU A 18 9.19 7.82 39.13
C LEU A 18 9.68 8.21 37.73
N SER A 19 10.90 7.84 37.35
CA SER A 19 11.25 7.78 35.92
C SER A 19 10.58 6.55 35.31
N ALA A 20 9.25 6.63 35.12
CA ALA A 20 8.53 5.66 34.33
C ALA A 20 9.07 5.73 32.90
N CYS A 21 9.84 4.71 32.51
CA CYS A 21 10.13 4.46 31.11
C CYS A 21 8.77 4.19 30.44
N SER A 22 8.21 5.20 29.78
CA SER A 22 7.05 4.96 28.91
C SER A 22 7.48 3.88 27.92
N PRO A 23 6.80 2.73 27.85
CA PRO A 23 7.08 1.77 26.79
C PRO A 23 6.84 2.50 25.48
N VAL A 24 7.91 2.69 24.70
CA VAL A 24 7.79 3.17 23.33
C VAL A 24 7.06 2.05 22.60
N GLU A 25 5.77 2.25 22.33
CA GLU A 25 5.03 1.32 21.49
C GLU A 25 5.81 1.19 20.17
N PRO A 26 6.10 -0.04 19.70
CA PRO A 26 6.76 -0.21 18.43
C PRO A 26 5.92 0.48 17.36
N GLU A 27 6.57 1.33 16.56
CA GLU A 27 5.89 2.00 15.47
C GLU A 27 5.25 0.96 14.55
N PRO A 28 3.97 1.10 14.19
CA PRO A 28 3.32 0.16 13.29
C PRO A 28 3.99 0.26 11.92
N GLU A 29 4.50 -0.87 11.43
CA GLU A 29 5.14 -1.00 10.13
C GLU A 29 4.22 -1.68 9.11
N ALA A 30 4.54 -1.51 7.82
CA ALA A 30 3.86 -2.20 6.74
C ALA A 30 4.15 -3.70 6.74
N THR A 31 3.12 -4.53 6.58
CA THR A 31 3.21 -5.99 6.53
C THR A 31 3.22 -6.46 5.08
N LEU A 32 4.26 -7.20 4.69
CA LEU A 32 4.29 -7.87 3.39
C LEU A 32 3.24 -8.98 3.35
N MET A 33 2.44 -9.02 2.29
CA MET A 33 1.37 -10.01 2.10
C MET A 33 1.43 -10.62 0.70
N THR A 34 1.07 -11.90 0.61
CA THR A 34 0.78 -12.56 -0.66
C THR A 34 -0.70 -12.36 -1.05
N ILE A 35 -1.03 -12.63 -2.32
CA ILE A 35 -2.43 -12.67 -2.77
C ILE A 35 -3.22 -13.75 -2.01
N SER A 36 -2.57 -14.84 -1.62
CA SER A 36 -3.18 -15.88 -0.79
C SER A 36 -3.53 -15.36 0.61
N ASP A 37 -2.63 -14.62 1.25
CA ASP A 37 -2.86 -14.05 2.59
C ASP A 37 -4.05 -13.08 2.58
N LEU A 38 -4.20 -12.30 1.52
CA LEU A 38 -5.33 -11.38 1.36
C LEU A 38 -6.68 -12.11 1.30
N LYS A 39 -6.73 -13.32 0.73
CA LYS A 39 -7.97 -14.11 0.63
C LYS A 39 -8.40 -14.73 1.95
N THR A 40 -7.49 -14.88 2.91
CA THR A 40 -7.73 -15.56 4.19
C THR A 40 -7.70 -14.61 5.39
N SER A 41 -7.12 -13.43 5.24
CA SER A 41 -7.00 -12.44 6.30
C SER A 41 -8.33 -11.78 6.63
N ALA A 42 -8.67 -11.72 7.93
CA ALA A 42 -9.92 -11.12 8.40
C ALA A 42 -10.12 -9.65 7.95
N GLY A 43 -9.04 -8.87 7.94
CA GLY A 43 -9.06 -7.48 7.47
C GLY A 43 -9.36 -7.32 5.97
N TYR A 44 -9.32 -8.41 5.21
CA TYR A 44 -9.55 -8.43 3.76
C TYR A 44 -10.67 -9.40 3.36
N ALA A 45 -11.60 -9.73 4.27
CA ALA A 45 -12.69 -10.68 4.01
C ALA A 45 -13.53 -10.34 2.75
N TRP A 46 -13.57 -9.06 2.36
CA TRP A 46 -14.24 -8.55 1.17
C TRP A 46 -13.47 -8.77 -0.14
N PHE A 47 -12.13 -8.93 -0.08
CA PHE A 47 -11.25 -8.94 -1.25
C PHE A 47 -11.61 -10.02 -2.26
N LYS A 48 -11.88 -11.25 -1.79
CA LYS A 48 -12.23 -12.37 -2.67
C LYS A 48 -13.49 -12.07 -3.49
N GLY A 49 -14.54 -11.54 -2.84
CA GLY A 49 -15.78 -11.19 -3.50
C GLY A 49 -15.58 -10.15 -4.61
N GLU A 50 -14.86 -9.07 -4.31
CA GLU A 50 -14.59 -8.00 -5.30
C GLU A 50 -13.76 -8.50 -6.49
N VAL A 51 -12.76 -9.36 -6.26
CA VAL A 51 -11.95 -9.95 -7.35
C VAL A 51 -12.78 -10.88 -8.24
N GLU A 52 -13.72 -11.62 -7.66
CA GLU A 52 -14.54 -12.60 -8.38
C GLU A 52 -15.67 -11.94 -9.19
N THR A 53 -16.23 -10.83 -8.74
CA THR A 53 -17.32 -10.12 -9.44
C THR A 53 -16.83 -9.24 -10.58
N TYR A 54 -15.58 -8.75 -10.51
CA TYR A 54 -15.03 -7.88 -11.53
C TYR A 54 -14.56 -8.66 -12.78
N THR A 55 -15.05 -8.23 -13.94
CA THR A 55 -14.70 -8.80 -15.25
C THR A 55 -13.93 -7.76 -16.07
N PRO A 56 -12.60 -7.89 -16.22
CA PRO A 56 -11.81 -6.92 -16.97
C PRO A 56 -12.04 -7.04 -18.49
N SER A 57 -11.77 -5.96 -19.22
CA SER A 57 -11.78 -5.99 -20.68
C SER A 57 -10.78 -7.01 -21.24
N ALA A 58 -11.26 -7.98 -22.02
CA ALA A 58 -10.42 -9.01 -22.65
C ALA A 58 -9.34 -8.39 -23.55
N THR A 59 -9.68 -7.33 -24.29
CA THR A 59 -8.72 -6.60 -25.14
C THR A 59 -7.58 -6.01 -24.32
N ARG A 60 -7.90 -5.35 -23.19
CA ARG A 60 -6.86 -4.75 -22.33
C ARG A 60 -6.00 -5.80 -21.64
N VAL A 61 -6.62 -6.89 -21.21
CA VAL A 61 -5.90 -8.05 -20.65
C VAL A 61 -4.88 -8.59 -21.65
N GLN A 62 -5.26 -8.74 -22.92
CA GLN A 62 -4.35 -9.20 -23.96
C GLN A 62 -3.21 -8.20 -24.22
N GLU A 63 -3.52 -6.91 -24.33
CA GLU A 63 -2.50 -5.86 -24.52
C GLU A 63 -1.48 -5.83 -23.37
N ILE A 64 -1.93 -6.00 -22.12
CA ILE A 64 -1.06 -6.10 -20.96
C ILE A 64 -0.20 -7.36 -21.03
N SER A 65 -0.80 -8.50 -21.36
CA SER A 65 -0.10 -9.79 -21.51
C SER A 65 1.03 -9.70 -22.54
N ASP A 66 0.76 -9.12 -23.71
CA ASP A 66 1.74 -8.97 -24.80
C ASP A 66 2.89 -8.01 -24.43
N ALA A 67 2.54 -6.93 -23.70
CA ALA A 67 3.49 -5.92 -23.25
C ALA A 67 4.36 -6.41 -22.08
N PHE A 68 3.82 -7.25 -21.20
CA PHE A 68 4.51 -7.74 -20.02
C PHE A 68 5.80 -8.50 -20.38
N LYS A 69 6.91 -8.09 -19.76
CA LYS A 69 8.21 -8.76 -19.86
C LYS A 69 8.62 -9.26 -18.48
N ALA A 70 8.49 -10.56 -18.27
CA ALA A 70 8.92 -11.24 -17.06
C ALA A 70 10.36 -10.86 -16.67
N ASN A 71 10.60 -10.72 -15.37
CA ASN A 71 11.89 -10.32 -14.77
C ASN A 71 12.40 -8.92 -15.14
N ARG A 72 11.67 -8.14 -15.93
CA ARG A 72 11.98 -6.73 -16.21
C ARG A 72 10.96 -5.78 -15.63
N GLN A 73 9.80 -6.28 -15.23
CA GLN A 73 8.71 -5.48 -14.68
C GLN A 73 8.23 -6.04 -13.35
N GLN A 74 7.96 -5.15 -12.40
CA GLN A 74 7.30 -5.48 -11.15
C GLN A 74 6.18 -4.49 -10.85
N VAL A 75 5.14 -4.99 -10.18
CA VAL A 75 4.04 -4.20 -9.66
C VAL A 75 4.11 -4.19 -8.14
N TYR A 76 4.11 -3.00 -7.54
CA TYR A 76 4.06 -2.82 -6.09
C TYR A 76 2.71 -2.24 -5.70
N LEU A 77 2.06 -2.83 -4.71
CA LEU A 77 0.79 -2.37 -4.17
C LEU A 77 0.94 -2.08 -2.69
N PHE A 78 0.44 -0.93 -2.27
CA PHE A 78 0.30 -0.54 -0.87
C PHE A 78 -1.18 -0.38 -0.59
N VAL A 79 -1.68 -1.14 0.38
CA VAL A 79 -3.11 -1.32 0.60
C VAL A 79 -3.44 -1.23 2.09
N ASN A 80 -4.70 -0.98 2.41
CA ASN A 80 -5.18 -0.91 3.79
C ASN A 80 -6.34 -1.90 4.00
N PRO A 81 -6.33 -2.72 5.07
CA PRO A 81 -7.44 -3.62 5.39
C PRO A 81 -8.76 -2.89 5.67
N SER A 82 -8.71 -1.66 6.20
CA SER A 82 -9.92 -0.86 6.45
C SER A 82 -10.53 -0.22 5.19
N CYS A 83 -9.99 -0.51 4.00
CA CYS A 83 -10.58 -0.11 2.74
C CYS A 83 -11.87 -0.91 2.48
N GLY A 84 -13.02 -0.45 2.98
CA GLY A 84 -14.32 -0.97 2.52
C GLY A 84 -14.57 -0.73 1.02
N CYS A 85 -15.49 -1.48 0.41
CA CYS A 85 -15.67 -1.65 -1.06
C CYS A 85 -16.28 -0.49 -1.86
N ASN A 86 -16.12 0.78 -1.48
CA ASN A 86 -16.77 1.88 -2.20
C ASN A 86 -15.79 2.79 -2.94
N GLY A 87 -16.11 3.12 -4.19
CA GLY A 87 -15.38 4.08 -5.02
C GLY A 87 -13.98 3.60 -5.39
N THR A 88 -12.98 4.46 -5.19
CA THR A 88 -11.58 4.23 -5.56
C THR A 88 -10.86 3.18 -4.72
N LYS A 89 -11.59 2.53 -3.81
CA LYS A 89 -11.14 1.40 -2.99
C LYS A 89 -11.24 0.06 -3.76
N GLN A 90 -12.08 -0.01 -4.79
CA GLN A 90 -12.15 -1.16 -5.72
C GLN A 90 -10.94 -1.25 -6.66
N THR A 91 -10.15 -0.18 -6.79
CA THR A 91 -8.98 -0.14 -7.66
C THR A 91 -7.98 -1.25 -7.36
N PHE A 92 -7.79 -1.58 -6.07
CA PHE A 92 -6.88 -2.65 -5.67
C PHE A 92 -7.34 -4.06 -6.11
N PRO A 93 -8.53 -4.56 -5.70
CA PRO A 93 -8.97 -5.87 -6.15
C PRO A 93 -9.10 -5.97 -7.67
N HIS A 94 -9.57 -4.91 -8.34
CA HIS A 94 -9.65 -4.89 -9.80
C HIS A 94 -8.27 -4.96 -10.45
N ALA A 95 -7.26 -4.23 -9.93
CA ALA A 95 -5.90 -4.31 -10.44
C ALA A 95 -5.32 -5.73 -10.32
N ILE A 96 -5.51 -6.41 -9.18
CA ILE A 96 -5.07 -7.79 -9.01
C ILE A 96 -5.76 -8.71 -10.02
N LYS A 97 -7.08 -8.56 -10.22
CA LYS A 97 -7.83 -9.35 -11.19
C LYS A 97 -7.29 -9.16 -12.62
N VAL A 98 -7.03 -7.91 -13.05
CA VAL A 98 -6.44 -7.61 -14.36
C VAL A 98 -5.08 -8.27 -14.51
N LEU A 99 -4.19 -8.13 -13.53
CA LEU A 99 -2.84 -8.69 -13.57
C LEU A 99 -2.85 -10.22 -13.66
N GLN A 100 -3.68 -10.88 -12.85
CA GLN A 100 -3.85 -12.34 -12.89
C GLN A 100 -4.45 -12.81 -14.22
N SER A 101 -5.45 -12.10 -14.73
CA SER A 101 -6.03 -12.38 -16.05
C SER A 101 -5.03 -12.19 -17.19
N ALA A 102 -4.09 -11.25 -17.07
CA ALA A 102 -3.02 -11.02 -18.05
C ALA A 102 -1.82 -11.98 -17.90
N GLY A 103 -1.89 -12.95 -16.97
CA GLY A 103 -0.82 -13.92 -16.76
C GLY A 103 0.42 -13.36 -16.06
N VAL A 104 0.31 -12.21 -15.39
CA VAL A 104 1.41 -11.69 -14.55
C VAL A 104 1.55 -12.60 -13.33
N PRO A 105 2.71 -13.25 -13.12
CA PRO A 105 2.89 -14.17 -12.00
C PRO A 105 2.92 -13.41 -10.67
N ASP A 106 2.40 -14.03 -9.61
CA ASP A 106 2.38 -13.47 -8.25
C ASP A 106 3.77 -13.04 -7.77
N SER A 107 4.84 -13.68 -8.23
CA SER A 107 6.23 -13.31 -7.92
C SER A 107 6.66 -11.93 -8.45
N MET A 108 5.89 -11.34 -9.36
CA MET A 108 6.12 -10.01 -9.91
C MET A 108 5.20 -8.96 -9.25
N ILE A 109 4.40 -9.38 -8.27
CA ILE A 109 3.43 -8.55 -7.55
C ILE A 109 3.85 -8.53 -6.08
N THR A 110 4.27 -7.37 -5.58
CA THR A 110 4.62 -7.17 -4.18
C THR A 110 3.54 -6.35 -3.49
N ILE A 111 3.00 -6.84 -2.37
CA ILE A 111 1.88 -6.19 -1.68
C ILE A 111 2.24 -5.90 -0.24
N TYR A 112 2.12 -4.64 0.16
CA TYR A 112 2.26 -4.20 1.55
C TYR A 112 0.91 -3.75 2.11
N SER A 113 0.50 -4.36 3.21
CA SER A 113 -0.64 -3.96 4.01
C SER A 113 -0.22 -2.96 5.09
N MET A 114 -0.94 -1.85 5.19
CA MET A 114 -0.65 -0.77 6.14
C MET A 114 -1.91 0.01 6.52
N ARG A 115 -1.96 0.54 7.74
CA ARG A 115 -3.11 1.31 8.24
C ARG A 115 -3.28 2.70 7.60
N SER A 116 -2.23 3.29 7.04
CA SER A 116 -2.27 4.59 6.35
C SER A 116 -1.02 4.79 5.50
N SER A 117 -1.08 5.72 4.53
CA SER A 117 0.06 6.08 3.67
C SER A 117 1.25 6.71 4.42
N GLN A 118 1.06 7.08 5.69
CA GLN A 118 2.10 7.66 6.55
C GLN A 118 2.91 6.60 7.31
N VAL A 119 2.47 5.34 7.29
CA VAL A 119 3.19 4.25 7.95
C VAL A 119 4.49 3.95 7.20
N LYS A 120 5.57 3.74 7.95
CA LYS A 120 6.87 3.34 7.39
C LYS A 120 6.75 2.02 6.65
N HIS A 121 7.43 1.93 5.51
CA HIS A 121 7.57 0.71 4.73
C HIS A 121 9.01 0.54 4.23
N PRO A 122 9.44 -0.68 3.86
CA PRO A 122 10.82 -0.92 3.43
C PRO A 122 11.26 -0.16 2.16
N LEU A 123 10.31 0.40 1.41
CA LEU A 123 10.54 1.04 0.10
C LEU A 123 10.36 2.57 0.13
N MET A 124 10.47 3.21 1.30
CA MET A 124 10.27 4.66 1.47
C MET A 124 11.24 5.51 0.64
N THR A 125 12.43 5.00 0.34
CA THR A 125 13.41 5.69 -0.53
C THR A 125 13.05 5.62 -2.00
N ARG A 126 12.14 4.70 -2.38
CA ARG A 126 11.74 4.45 -3.77
C ARG A 126 10.35 4.98 -4.08
N PHE A 127 9.40 4.84 -3.15
CA PHE A 127 8.00 5.20 -3.37
C PHE A 127 7.52 6.18 -2.31
N SER A 128 6.99 7.31 -2.77
CA SER A 128 6.29 8.27 -1.93
C SER A 128 4.79 8.00 -1.98
N LEU A 129 4.23 7.51 -0.88
CA LEU A 129 2.80 7.23 -0.76
C LEU A 129 2.04 8.48 -0.33
N ARG A 130 0.97 8.81 -1.04
CA ARG A 130 0.10 9.94 -0.71
C ARG A 130 -1.27 9.47 -0.21
N GLY A 131 -1.72 8.33 -0.69
CA GLY A 131 -2.95 7.69 -0.24
C GLY A 131 -2.94 6.20 -0.50
N LEU A 132 -4.06 5.53 -0.20
CA LEU A 132 -4.20 4.08 -0.35
C LEU A 132 -5.54 3.73 -1.02
N PRO A 133 -5.60 2.75 -1.94
CA PRO A 133 -4.45 2.00 -2.44
C PRO A 133 -3.48 2.85 -3.27
N SER A 134 -2.20 2.47 -3.26
CA SER A 134 -1.17 3.00 -4.16
C SER A 134 -0.57 1.83 -4.96
N ILE A 135 -0.44 1.99 -6.26
CA ILE A 135 0.05 0.97 -7.19
C ILE A 135 1.14 1.59 -8.06
N PHE A 136 2.28 0.93 -8.12
CA PHE A 136 3.44 1.35 -8.91
C PHE A 136 3.79 0.26 -9.91
N VAL A 137 3.90 0.62 -11.18
CA VAL A 137 4.49 -0.25 -12.20
C VAL A 137 5.93 0.21 -12.42
N THR A 138 6.85 -0.75 -12.40
CA THR A 138 8.28 -0.49 -12.55
C THR A 138 8.84 -1.26 -13.74
N LYS A 139 9.83 -0.68 -14.42
CA LYS A 139 10.71 -1.35 -15.38
C LYS A 139 12.12 -1.30 -14.83
N ASN A 140 12.65 -2.45 -14.43
CA ASN A 140 13.87 -2.57 -13.63
C ASN A 140 13.75 -1.72 -12.33
N GLU A 141 14.68 -0.79 -12.10
CA GLU A 141 14.69 0.06 -10.92
C GLU A 141 13.76 1.28 -11.07
N SER A 142 13.44 1.68 -12.30
CA SER A 142 12.64 2.88 -12.58
C SER A 142 11.15 2.62 -12.45
N THR A 143 10.48 3.50 -11.72
CA THR A 143 9.01 3.63 -11.80
C THR A 143 8.65 4.15 -13.19
N VAL A 144 7.64 3.56 -13.80
CA VAL A 144 7.12 3.99 -15.12
C VAL A 144 5.68 4.45 -15.05
N TYR A 145 4.94 4.02 -14.03
CA TYR A 145 3.56 4.45 -13.83
C TYR A 145 3.16 4.39 -12.37
N VAL A 146 2.33 5.34 -11.95
CA VAL A 146 1.85 5.48 -10.59
C VAL A 146 0.33 5.63 -10.62
N MET A 147 -0.36 4.86 -9.77
CA MET A 147 -1.78 5.04 -9.46
C MET A 147 -1.94 5.21 -7.97
N GLN A 148 -2.67 6.23 -7.52
CA GLN A 148 -2.93 6.43 -6.09
C GLN A 148 -4.35 6.92 -5.87
N SER A 149 -5.01 6.37 -4.86
CA SER A 149 -6.29 6.87 -4.37
C SER A 149 -6.06 7.91 -3.27
N LEU A 150 -6.50 9.14 -3.51
CA LEU A 150 -6.35 10.28 -2.59
C LEU A 150 -7.69 11.02 -2.51
N ASN A 151 -8.19 11.26 -1.30
CA ASN A 151 -9.47 11.97 -1.07
C ASN A 151 -10.62 11.41 -1.93
N GLU A 152 -10.76 10.09 -1.93
CA GLU A 152 -11.77 9.33 -2.70
C GLU A 152 -11.66 9.44 -4.22
N LYS A 153 -10.62 10.13 -4.73
CA LYS A 153 -10.31 10.25 -6.16
C LYS A 153 -9.13 9.38 -6.54
N LEU A 154 -9.16 8.89 -7.76
CA LEU A 154 -8.09 8.08 -8.32
C LEU A 154 -7.22 8.96 -9.19
N TYR A 155 -5.92 8.88 -9.01
CA TYR A 155 -4.93 9.59 -9.81
C TYR A 155 -4.08 8.55 -10.53
N GLY A 156 -3.73 8.86 -11.78
CA GLY A 156 -2.88 8.01 -12.61
C GLY A 156 -1.96 8.88 -13.46
N ASN A 157 -0.65 8.68 -13.34
CA ASN A 157 0.33 9.50 -14.04
C ASN A 157 1.65 8.76 -14.26
N LEU A 158 2.37 9.20 -15.30
CA LEU A 158 3.79 8.92 -15.44
C LEU A 158 4.55 9.65 -14.31
N PRO A 159 5.66 9.10 -13.78
CA PRO A 159 6.40 9.73 -12.69
C PRO A 159 6.91 11.15 -12.98
N THR A 160 7.12 11.47 -14.26
CA THR A 160 7.58 12.79 -14.71
C THR A 160 6.44 13.78 -14.92
N GLN A 161 5.18 13.36 -14.75
CA GLN A 161 3.99 14.18 -14.99
C GLN A 161 3.32 14.54 -13.67
N PRO A 162 2.67 15.72 -13.61
CA PRO A 162 1.83 16.08 -12.47
C PRO A 162 0.70 15.07 -12.33
N ASP A 163 0.21 14.92 -11.10
CA ASP A 163 -0.91 14.02 -10.84
C ASP A 163 -2.12 14.44 -11.65
N THR A 164 -2.64 13.48 -12.41
CA THR A 164 -3.82 13.68 -13.24
C THR A 164 -4.92 12.83 -12.66
N GLU A 165 -6.04 13.47 -12.29
CA GLU A 165 -7.23 12.75 -11.84
C GLU A 165 -7.69 11.82 -12.96
N ALA A 166 -7.85 10.54 -12.64
CA ALA A 166 -8.19 9.50 -13.59
C ALA A 166 -9.65 9.62 -14.08
N GLY A 167 -10.52 10.33 -13.34
CA GLY A 167 -11.92 10.48 -13.68
C GLY A 167 -12.61 9.13 -13.83
N SER A 168 -13.18 8.86 -15.01
CA SER A 168 -13.85 7.59 -15.34
C SER A 168 -12.93 6.53 -15.96
N ARG A 169 -11.61 6.76 -16.01
CA ARG A 169 -10.66 5.76 -16.55
C ARG A 169 -10.74 4.47 -15.75
N LEU A 170 -10.74 3.34 -16.46
CA LEU A 170 -10.74 2.03 -15.84
C LEU A 170 -9.31 1.65 -15.41
N VAL A 171 -9.20 0.71 -14.46
CA VAL A 171 -7.89 0.32 -13.92
C VAL A 171 -7.02 -0.38 -14.96
N GLU A 172 -7.63 -1.15 -15.85
CA GLU A 172 -6.97 -1.84 -16.95
C GLU A 172 -6.38 -0.88 -17.98
N ASP A 173 -7.01 0.28 -18.24
CA ASP A 173 -6.45 1.29 -19.14
C ASP A 173 -5.17 1.88 -18.54
N MET A 174 -5.17 2.12 -17.24
CA MET A 174 -4.03 2.68 -16.53
C MET A 174 -2.89 1.66 -16.36
N LEU A 175 -3.22 0.40 -16.08
CA LEU A 175 -2.23 -0.67 -16.07
C LEU A 175 -1.60 -0.86 -17.46
N GLN A 176 -2.41 -0.89 -18.51
CA GLN A 176 -1.93 -1.01 -19.90
C GLN A 176 -0.93 0.10 -20.24
N GLU A 177 -1.20 1.34 -19.84
CA GLU A 177 -0.25 2.44 -20.01
C GLU A 177 1.07 2.16 -19.27
N GLY A 178 1.01 1.69 -18.02
CA GLY A 178 2.21 1.36 -17.26
C GLY A 178 3.04 0.20 -17.82
N PHE A 179 2.42 -0.78 -18.49
CA PHE A 179 3.17 -1.86 -19.12
C PHE A 179 3.78 -1.47 -20.47
N THR A 180 3.19 -0.50 -21.18
CA THR A 180 3.62 -0.11 -22.54
C THR A 180 4.60 1.05 -22.61
N LYS A 181 4.64 1.94 -21.60
CA LYS A 181 5.61 3.04 -21.49
C LYS A 181 6.96 2.56 -20.98
#